data_AF-A0AA38TJQ4-F1
#
_entry.id   AF-A0AA38TJQ4-F1
#
_cell.length_a   1.000
_cell.length_b   1.000
_cell.length_c   1.000
_cell.angle_alpha   90.00
_cell.angle_beta   90.00
_cell.angle_gamma   90.00
#
_symmetry.space_group_name_H-M   'P 1'
#
loop_
_entity.id
_entity.type
_entity.pdbx_description
1 polymer ?
#
loop_
_entity_poly.entity_id
_entity_poly.type
_entity_poly.pdbx_seq_one_letter_code
_entity_poly.pdbx_strand_id
1 'polypeptide(L)'
;MASSSSTNQHPMNFSSTPLVGHTGLLSSIDPLNGMNYSSWIEQIKIAHGVMELDFALRVDRPPPLTDKSTVEEKRIIDQWERSNRMSLMIIKNSISLAIRGAIPDSETAKGYLNSVEEQFKGTSKAHASTLILKMLTTKYD
;
A
#
# COMPACT_ATOMS: atom_id res chain seq x y z
N MET A 1 9.90 55.83 15.54
CA MET A 1 10.41 54.54 16.06
C MET A 1 9.31 53.52 15.82
N ALA A 2 9.41 52.72 14.75
CA ALA A 2 8.41 51.73 14.40
C ALA A 2 8.99 50.34 14.71
N SER A 3 8.30 49.61 15.59
CA SER A 3 8.54 48.21 15.88
C SER A 3 8.23 47.37 14.62
N SER A 4 9.02 46.34 14.34
CA SER A 4 8.67 45.33 13.34
C SER A 4 9.05 43.94 13.85
N SER A 5 8.05 43.08 13.81
CA SER A 5 7.93 41.79 14.47
C SER A 5 8.80 40.71 13.83
N SER A 6 9.48 39.92 14.66
CA SER A 6 10.08 38.64 14.27
C SER A 6 9.00 37.62 13.93
N THR A 7 8.94 37.17 12.68
CA THR A 7 8.22 35.97 12.30
C THR A 7 9.03 34.75 12.75
N ASN A 8 8.59 34.10 13.84
CA ASN A 8 9.07 32.80 14.25
C ASN A 8 8.70 31.76 13.17
N GLN A 9 9.71 31.26 12.44
CA GLN A 9 9.57 30.01 11.70
C GLN A 9 9.68 28.86 12.71
N HIS A 10 8.60 28.12 12.89
CA HIS A 10 8.63 26.85 13.60
C HIS A 10 9.15 25.78 12.62
N PRO A 11 10.30 25.13 12.85
CA PRO A 11 10.71 24.00 12.02
C PRO A 11 9.79 22.81 12.32
N MET A 12 9.23 22.21 11.27
CA MET A 12 8.50 20.95 11.33
C MET A 12 9.48 19.85 11.73
N ASN A 13 9.21 19.23 12.88
CA ASN A 13 9.99 18.13 13.40
C ASN A 13 9.56 16.85 12.66
N PHE A 14 10.30 16.46 11.62
CA PHE A 14 10.14 15.13 11.04
C PHE A 14 10.64 14.14 12.09
N SER A 15 9.73 13.39 12.71
CA SER A 15 10.09 12.22 13.51
C SER A 15 10.84 11.26 12.59
N SER A 16 12.17 11.29 12.67
CA SER A 16 13.04 10.39 11.92
C SER A 16 12.96 9.04 12.60
N THR A 17 11.95 8.25 12.26
CA THR A 17 11.87 6.86 12.69
C THR A 17 13.09 6.12 12.11
N PRO A 18 13.83 5.35 12.91
CA PRO A 18 15.06 4.70 12.44
C PRO A 18 14.80 3.80 11.24
N LEU A 19 15.65 3.87 10.21
CA LEU A 19 15.58 2.98 9.03
C LEU A 19 15.53 1.49 9.42
N VAL A 20 16.17 1.12 10.53
CA VAL A 20 16.23 -0.26 11.06
C VAL A 20 14.83 -0.81 11.39
N GLY A 21 13.92 0.04 11.91
CA GLY A 21 12.54 -0.38 12.22
C GLY A 21 11.71 -0.64 10.96
N HIS A 22 11.94 0.15 9.92
CA HIS A 22 11.22 0.06 8.65
C HIS A 22 11.59 -1.20 7.86
N THR A 23 12.89 -1.51 7.78
CA THR A 23 13.37 -2.71 7.07
C THR A 23 12.90 -3.99 7.75
N GLY A 24 12.85 -4.01 9.10
CA GLY A 24 12.32 -5.13 9.86
C GLY A 24 10.86 -5.42 9.53
N LEU A 25 10.02 -4.38 9.51
CA LEU A 25 8.59 -4.51 9.21
C LEU A 25 8.32 -5.01 7.78
N LEU A 26 9.12 -4.59 6.80
CA LEU A 26 9.00 -5.11 5.43
C LEU A 26 9.46 -6.57 5.33
N SER A 27 10.50 -6.97 6.08
CA SER A 27 10.97 -8.35 6.09
C SER A 27 10.03 -9.33 6.80
N SER A 28 9.13 -8.84 7.67
CA SER A 28 8.10 -9.66 8.31
C SER A 28 6.87 -9.89 7.43
N ILE A 29 6.80 -9.30 6.23
CA ILE A 29 5.68 -9.52 5.31
C ILE A 29 5.85 -10.88 4.65
N ASP A 30 4.93 -11.81 4.92
CA ASP A 30 4.90 -13.10 4.24
C ASP A 30 4.58 -12.90 2.76
N PRO A 31 5.41 -13.38 1.81
CA PRO A 31 5.13 -13.17 0.40
C PRO A 31 3.77 -13.72 -0.02
N LEU A 32 3.02 -12.97 -0.82
CA LEU A 32 1.76 -13.45 -1.39
C LEU A 32 2.05 -14.69 -2.26
N ASN A 33 1.50 -15.83 -1.88
CA ASN A 33 1.74 -17.13 -2.50
C ASN A 33 0.48 -17.78 -3.09
N GLY A 34 -0.62 -17.04 -3.07
CA GLY A 34 -1.91 -17.44 -3.62
C GLY A 34 -2.91 -17.97 -2.58
N MET A 35 -2.42 -18.45 -1.43
CA MET A 35 -3.28 -18.99 -0.36
C MET A 35 -3.43 -18.04 0.83
N ASN A 36 -2.53 -17.06 0.97
CA ASN A 36 -2.43 -16.20 2.14
C ASN A 36 -2.98 -14.78 1.94
N TYR A 37 -3.80 -14.52 0.91
CA TYR A 37 -4.26 -13.17 0.55
C TYR A 37 -4.79 -12.37 1.75
N SER A 38 -5.67 -12.96 2.58
CA SER A 38 -6.28 -12.28 3.72
C SER A 38 -5.25 -11.81 4.77
N SER A 39 -4.24 -12.63 5.06
CA SER A 39 -3.19 -12.24 6.02
C SER A 39 -2.23 -11.24 5.38
N TRP A 40 -1.85 -11.49 4.12
CA TRP A 40 -0.96 -10.61 3.36
C TRP A 40 -1.51 -9.18 3.26
N ILE A 41 -2.79 -9.02 2.93
CA ILE A 41 -3.39 -7.68 2.80
C ILE A 41 -3.43 -6.92 4.13
N GLU A 42 -3.61 -7.60 5.25
CA GLU A 42 -3.54 -7.00 6.58
C GLU A 42 -2.13 -6.54 6.93
N GLN A 43 -1.12 -7.39 6.69
CA GLN A 43 0.30 -7.04 6.89
C GLN A 43 0.70 -5.83 6.03
N ILE A 44 0.24 -5.77 4.77
CA ILE A 44 0.45 -4.63 3.88
C ILE A 44 -0.18 -3.36 4.44
N LYS A 45 -1.44 -3.41 4.91
CA LYS A 45 -2.12 -2.24 5.50
C LYS A 45 -1.40 -1.72 6.74
N ILE A 46 -0.94 -2.61 7.63
CA ILE A 46 -0.19 -2.25 8.83
C ILE A 46 1.14 -1.58 8.44
N ALA A 47 1.90 -2.19 7.51
CA ALA A 47 3.16 -1.65 7.05
C ALA A 47 3.01 -0.24 6.47
N HIS A 48 2.01 -0.01 5.62
CA HIS A 48 1.77 1.30 5.03
C HIS A 48 1.35 2.35 6.06
N GLY A 49 0.54 1.97 7.06
CA GLY A 49 0.15 2.86 8.15
C GLY A 49 1.33 3.27 9.04
N VAL A 50 2.18 2.31 9.43
CA VAL A 50 3.36 2.57 10.28
C VAL A 50 4.40 3.43 9.55
N MET A 51 4.51 3.28 8.23
CA MET A 51 5.44 4.04 7.40
C MET A 51 4.89 5.37 6.88
N GLU A 52 3.64 5.72 7.19
CA GLU A 52 2.95 6.91 6.65
C GLU A 52 2.92 6.96 5.11
N LEU A 53 2.79 5.79 4.48
CA LEU A 53 2.75 5.61 3.02
C LEU A 53 1.33 5.34 2.50
N ASP A 54 0.31 5.39 3.35
CA ASP A 54 -1.07 5.07 2.99
C ASP A 54 -1.82 6.21 2.28
N PHE A 55 -1.22 7.41 2.16
CA PHE A 55 -1.88 8.58 1.57
C PHE A 55 -2.44 8.32 0.16
N ALA A 56 -1.65 7.77 -0.75
CA ALA A 56 -2.08 7.44 -2.12
C ALA A 56 -3.00 6.21 -2.19
N LEU A 57 -3.12 5.43 -1.11
CA LEU A 57 -4.11 4.36 -1.00
C LEU A 57 -5.48 4.90 -0.58
N ARG A 58 -5.50 6.01 0.16
CA ARG A 58 -6.72 6.64 0.70
C ARG A 58 -7.30 7.71 -0.21
N VAL A 59 -6.43 8.51 -0.83
CA VAL A 59 -6.81 9.68 -1.62
C VAL A 59 -6.58 9.37 -3.10
N ASP A 60 -7.56 9.71 -3.94
CA ASP A 60 -7.43 9.57 -5.38
C ASP A 60 -6.35 10.54 -5.93
N ARG A 61 -5.85 10.27 -7.14
CA ARG A 61 -4.80 11.09 -7.77
C ARG A 61 -5.23 12.55 -7.77
N PRO A 62 -4.45 13.47 -7.17
CA PRO A 62 -4.79 14.88 -7.21
C PRO A 62 -4.72 15.42 -8.65
N PRO A 63 -5.45 16.51 -8.96
CA PRO A 63 -5.37 17.14 -10.27
C PRO A 63 -3.95 17.59 -10.62
N PRO A 64 -3.56 17.60 -11.91
CA PRO A 64 -2.27 18.13 -12.33
C PRO A 64 -2.06 19.59 -11.89
N LEU A 65 -0.81 19.92 -11.57
CA LEU A 65 -0.42 21.29 -11.25
C LEU A 65 -0.65 22.23 -12.43
N THR A 66 -0.99 23.48 -12.11
CA THR A 66 -1.05 24.59 -13.06
C THR A 66 -0.10 25.71 -12.61
N ASP A 67 0.13 26.69 -13.48
CA ASP A 67 0.97 27.86 -13.16
C ASP A 67 0.44 28.67 -11.95
N LYS A 68 -0.85 28.51 -11.63
CA LYS A 68 -1.52 29.18 -10.50
C LYS A 68 -1.54 28.33 -9.22
N SER A 69 -1.00 27.12 -9.25
CA SER A 69 -1.05 26.22 -8.10
C SER A 69 -0.29 26.78 -6.91
N THR A 70 -0.96 26.75 -5.76
CA THR A 70 -0.44 27.16 -4.48
C THR A 70 0.71 26.26 -4.03
N VAL A 71 1.51 26.75 -3.08
CA VAL A 71 2.57 25.96 -2.47
C VAL A 71 2.00 24.70 -1.80
N GLU A 72 0.78 24.78 -1.26
CA GLU A 72 0.15 23.66 -0.57
C GLU A 72 -0.32 22.56 -1.54
N GLU A 73 -0.91 22.94 -2.68
CA GLU A 73 -1.29 21.98 -3.72
C GLU A 73 -0.06 21.23 -4.27
N LYS A 74 1.06 21.93 -4.45
CA LYS A 74 2.34 21.32 -4.84
C LYS A 74 2.80 20.28 -3.82
N ARG A 75 2.74 20.60 -2.53
CA ARG A 75 3.10 19.67 -1.45
C ARG A 75 2.22 18.43 -1.42
N ILE A 76 0.91 18.60 -1.62
CA ILE A 76 -0.04 17.48 -1.64
C ILE A 76 0.29 16.52 -2.79
N ILE A 77 0.58 17.06 -3.98
CA ILE A 77 0.95 16.24 -5.15
C ILE A 77 2.28 15.53 -4.90
N ASP A 78 3.32 16.22 -4.42
CA ASP A 78 4.60 15.61 -4.09
C ASP A 78 4.47 14.48 -3.04
N GLN A 79 3.63 14.70 -2.02
CA GLN A 79 3.36 13.70 -0.99
C GLN A 79 2.59 12.51 -1.56
N TRP A 80 1.61 12.76 -2.42
CA TRP A 80 0.86 11.71 -3.10
C TRP A 80 1.73 10.88 -4.03
N GLU A 81 2.57 11.51 -4.86
CA GLU A 81 3.48 10.81 -5.77
C GLU A 81 4.49 9.96 -5.02
N ARG A 82 5.07 10.49 -3.93
CA ARG A 82 5.99 9.74 -3.06
C ARG A 82 5.32 8.53 -2.46
N SER A 83 4.15 8.71 -1.86
CA SER A 83 3.34 7.62 -1.29
C SER A 83 2.99 6.60 -2.35
N ASN A 84 2.49 7.02 -3.52
CA ASN A 84 2.14 6.12 -4.63
C ASN A 84 3.32 5.27 -5.09
N ARG A 85 4.48 5.90 -5.32
CA ARG A 85 5.68 5.21 -5.79
C ARG A 85 6.17 4.16 -4.79
N MET A 86 6.29 4.55 -3.51
CA MET A 86 6.81 3.66 -2.48
C MET A 86 5.85 2.51 -2.20
N SER A 87 4.54 2.80 -2.12
CA SER A 87 3.52 1.79 -1.91
C SER A 87 3.49 0.76 -3.05
N LEU A 88 3.58 1.21 -4.30
CA LEU A 88 3.63 0.32 -5.45
C LEU A 88 4.85 -0.60 -5.40
N MET A 89 6.02 -0.09 -5.02
CA MET A 89 7.24 -0.89 -4.85
C MET A 89 7.09 -1.95 -3.75
N ILE A 90 6.55 -1.57 -2.58
CA ILE A 90 6.35 -2.49 -1.46
C ILE A 90 5.36 -3.60 -1.84
N ILE A 91 4.20 -3.23 -2.39
CA ILE A 91 3.17 -4.19 -2.78
C ILE A 91 3.73 -5.15 -3.82
N LYS A 92 4.34 -4.66 -4.91
CA LYS A 92 4.93 -5.51 -5.95
C LYS A 92 5.99 -6.44 -5.37
N ASN A 93 6.91 -5.92 -4.55
CA ASN A 93 7.99 -6.72 -3.99
C ASN A 93 7.49 -7.82 -3.03
N SER A 94 6.40 -7.56 -2.31
CA SER A 94 5.80 -8.52 -1.39
C SER A 94 5.01 -9.66 -2.08
N ILE A 95 4.92 -9.68 -3.41
CA ILE A 95 4.23 -10.73 -4.16
C ILE A 95 5.26 -11.70 -4.73
N SER A 96 5.03 -13.00 -4.54
CA SER A 96 5.90 -14.05 -5.10
C SER A 96 6.02 -13.92 -6.62
N LEU A 97 7.25 -14.08 -7.13
CA LEU A 97 7.55 -14.01 -8.56
C LEU A 97 6.71 -15.01 -9.38
N ALA A 98 6.36 -16.15 -8.79
CA ALA A 98 5.58 -17.20 -9.45
C ALA A 98 4.16 -16.74 -9.87
N ILE A 99 3.58 -15.78 -9.15
CA ILE A 99 2.21 -15.29 -9.41
C ILE A 99 2.18 -13.82 -9.85
N ARG A 100 3.26 -13.06 -9.62
CA ARG A 100 3.33 -11.62 -9.92
C ARG A 100 3.01 -11.31 -11.38
N GLY A 101 3.47 -12.15 -12.31
CA GLY A 101 3.24 -11.96 -13.75
C GLY A 101 1.79 -12.14 -14.20
N ALA A 102 0.94 -12.76 -13.37
CA ALA A 102 -0.48 -12.96 -13.68
C ALA A 102 -1.36 -11.77 -13.24
N ILE A 103 -0.80 -10.81 -12.51
CA ILE A 103 -1.53 -9.65 -11.98
C ILE A 103 -1.40 -8.50 -12.98
N PRO A 104 -2.51 -7.93 -13.48
CA PRO A 104 -2.47 -6.75 -14.33
C PRO A 104 -1.71 -5.61 -13.66
N ASP A 105 -0.87 -4.91 -14.43
CA ASP A 105 -0.14 -3.77 -13.91
C ASP A 105 -1.03 -2.52 -13.78
N SER A 106 -0.62 -1.57 -12.93
CA SER A 106 -1.27 -0.29 -12.72
C SER A 106 -0.25 0.79 -12.38
N GLU A 107 -0.49 1.99 -12.88
CA GLU A 107 0.31 3.19 -12.57
C GLU A 107 0.16 3.63 -11.10
N THR A 108 -0.97 3.29 -10.47
CA THR A 108 -1.27 3.64 -9.08
C THR A 108 -1.17 2.44 -8.16
N ALA A 109 -0.65 2.64 -6.95
CA ALA A 109 -0.60 1.62 -5.91
C ALA A 109 -2.01 1.11 -5.56
N LYS A 110 -2.99 2.02 -5.45
CA LYS A 110 -4.39 1.69 -5.21
C LYS A 110 -4.97 0.81 -6.33
N GLY A 111 -4.73 1.18 -7.60
CA GLY A 111 -5.16 0.38 -8.74
C GLY A 111 -4.50 -1.00 -8.78
N TYR A 112 -3.21 -1.09 -8.49
CA TYR A 112 -2.50 -2.37 -8.47
C TYR A 112 -3.04 -3.28 -7.33
N LEU A 113 -3.30 -2.70 -6.16
CA LEU A 113 -3.89 -3.44 -5.03
C LEU A 113 -5.29 -3.97 -5.36
N ASN A 114 -6.10 -3.21 -6.10
CA ASN A 114 -7.40 -3.67 -6.59
C ASN A 114 -7.25 -4.84 -7.57
N SER A 115 -6.28 -4.78 -8.49
CA SER A 115 -5.99 -5.90 -9.41
C SER A 115 -5.55 -7.16 -8.67
N VAL A 116 -4.77 -7.02 -7.60
CA VAL A 116 -4.45 -8.14 -6.70
C VAL A 116 -5.74 -8.68 -6.07
N GLU A 117 -6.55 -7.83 -5.45
CA GLU A 117 -7.79 -8.23 -4.79
C GLU A 117 -8.72 -8.99 -5.75
N GLU A 118 -8.91 -8.49 -6.98
CA GLU A 118 -9.75 -9.13 -8.00
C GLU A 118 -9.29 -10.55 -8.35
N GLN A 119 -7.97 -10.78 -8.48
CA GLN A 119 -7.42 -12.12 -8.71
C GLN A 119 -7.73 -13.10 -7.56
N PHE A 120 -7.91 -12.59 -6.33
CA PHE A 120 -8.15 -13.40 -5.12
C PHE A 120 -9.61 -13.44 -4.64
N LYS A 121 -10.50 -12.59 -5.18
CA LYS A 121 -11.95 -12.60 -4.86
C LYS A 121 -12.62 -13.94 -5.19
N GLY A 122 -12.24 -14.59 -6.30
CA GLY A 122 -12.85 -15.85 -6.76
C GLY A 122 -12.23 -17.12 -6.17
N THR A 123 -10.93 -17.11 -5.88
CA THR A 123 -10.19 -18.28 -5.41
C THR A 123 -10.56 -18.69 -3.99
N SER A 124 -10.76 -17.72 -3.09
CA SER A 124 -11.16 -17.99 -1.70
C SER A 124 -12.45 -18.81 -1.59
N LYS A 125 -13.49 -18.45 -2.35
CA LYS A 125 -14.78 -19.17 -2.39
C LYS A 125 -14.62 -20.56 -3.01
N ALA A 126 -13.93 -20.67 -4.15
CA ALA A 126 -13.71 -21.95 -4.82
C ALA A 126 -12.89 -22.94 -3.97
N HIS A 127 -11.89 -22.44 -3.23
CA HIS A 127 -11.09 -23.24 -2.30
C HIS A 127 -11.91 -23.72 -1.11
N ALA A 128 -12.73 -22.86 -0.50
CA ALA A 128 -13.64 -23.27 0.56
C ALA A 128 -14.61 -24.36 0.09
N SER A 129 -15.20 -24.21 -1.10
CA SER A 129 -16.09 -25.23 -1.68
C SER A 129 -15.35 -26.55 -1.97
N THR A 130 -14.12 -26.48 -2.48
CA THR A 130 -13.31 -27.68 -2.76
C THR A 130 -12.92 -28.40 -1.47
N LEU A 131 -12.58 -27.66 -0.41
CA LEU A 131 -12.24 -28.24 0.89
C LEU A 131 -13.46 -28.94 1.51
N ILE A 132 -14.64 -28.29 1.48
CA ILE A 132 -15.90 -28.89 1.93
C ILE A 132 -16.21 -30.16 1.12
N LEU A 133 -16.10 -30.11 -0.20
CA LEU A 133 -16.35 -31.28 -1.05
C LEU A 133 -15.42 -32.44 -0.70
N LYS A 134 -14.11 -32.18 -0.56
CA LYS A 134 -13.14 -33.21 -0.14
C LYS A 134 -13.51 -33.83 1.21
N MET A 135 -13.86 -33.01 2.20
CA MET A 135 -14.27 -33.50 3.53
C MET A 135 -15.55 -34.34 3.48
N LEU A 136 -16.49 -34.00 2.59
CA LEU A 136 -17.72 -34.77 2.38
C LEU A 136 -17.44 -36.09 1.68
N THR A 137 -16.57 -36.11 0.66
CA THR A 137 -16.23 -37.35 -0.06
C THR A 137 -15.38 -38.31 0.75
N THR A 138 -14.52 -37.82 1.66
CA THR A 138 -13.69 -38.68 2.53
C THR A 138 -14.47 -39.35 3.67
N LYS A 139 -15.74 -39.00 3.88
CA LYS A 139 -16.59 -39.63 4.92
C LYS A 139 -17.44 -40.80 4.41
N TYR A 140 -17.39 -41.11 3.12
CA TYR A 140 -18.18 -42.18 2.51
C TYR A 140 -17.34 -43.35 1.97
N ASP A 141 -16.10 -43.50 2.46
CA ASP A 141 -15.28 -44.71 2.32
C ASP A 141 -15.29 -45.53 3.62
#